data_AF-A0A527W468-F1
#
_entry.id   AF-A0A527W468-F1
#
_cell.length_a   1.000
_cell.length_b   1.000
_cell.length_c   1.000
_cell.angle_alpha   90.00
_cell.angle_beta   90.00
_cell.angle_gamma   90.00
#
_symmetry.space_group_name_H-M   'P 1'
#
loop_
_entity.id
_entity.type
_entity.pdbx_description
1 polymer ?
#
loop_
_entity_poly.entity_id
_entity_poly.type
_entity_poly.pdbx_seq_one_letter_code
_entity_poly.pdbx_strand_id
1 'polypeptide(L)'
;MMPMMVLLTIPLVTAVGFSVDYTSAVTTRSDMQNALDAAIISITTLPTTTSLADRQKALQQAYAANSGQGTATLTSVNVDSFGAATFTAKASYPMPTNFMQIARINTVQVGVGSAVRKTPALVQSTFRVTKVSGYWAKTMTLYGTKFGDTVA
;
A
#
# COMPACT_ATOMS: atom_id res chain seq x y z
N MET A 1 4.84 -30.13 47.48
CA MET A 1 5.31 -30.31 46.09
C MET A 1 4.68 -29.33 45.09
N MET A 2 3.43 -28.87 45.30
CA MET A 2 2.78 -27.87 44.44
C MET A 2 3.54 -26.54 44.20
N PRO A 3 4.26 -25.92 45.17
CA PRO A 3 4.82 -24.59 44.94
C PRO A 3 6.00 -24.58 43.95
N MET A 4 6.83 -25.63 43.90
CA MET A 4 7.92 -25.72 42.91
C MET A 4 7.44 -26.02 41.49
N MET A 5 6.38 -26.82 41.35
CA MET A 5 5.77 -27.10 40.05
C MET A 5 5.20 -25.82 39.43
N VAL A 6 4.52 -24.98 40.23
CA VAL A 6 3.99 -23.69 39.77
C VAL A 6 5.12 -22.72 39.39
N LEU A 7 6.22 -22.69 40.17
CA LEU A 7 7.36 -21.82 39.86
C LEU A 7 8.05 -22.19 38.54
N LEU A 8 8.05 -23.48 38.17
CA LEU A 8 8.66 -23.98 36.94
C LEU A 8 7.71 -23.92 35.73
N THR A 9 6.40 -24.00 35.93
CA THR A 9 5.42 -23.91 34.84
C THR A 9 5.12 -22.48 34.41
N ILE A 10 5.23 -21.50 35.32
CA ILE A 10 5.03 -20.08 34.99
C ILE A 10 5.90 -19.65 33.80
N PRO A 11 7.25 -19.79 33.81
CA PRO A 11 8.10 -19.37 32.70
C PRO A 11 7.78 -20.08 31.38
N LEU A 12 7.39 -21.35 31.43
CA LEU A 12 7.05 -22.14 30.25
C LEU A 12 5.75 -21.62 29.61
N VAL A 13 4.74 -21.33 30.42
CA VAL A 13 3.46 -20.77 29.96
C VAL A 13 3.65 -19.35 29.44
N THR A 14 4.49 -18.51 30.06
CA THR A 14 4.79 -17.18 29.53
C THR A 14 5.50 -17.24 28.18
N ALA A 15 6.46 -18.16 28.00
CA ALA A 15 7.17 -18.32 26.73
C ALA A 15 6.24 -18.74 25.58
N VAL A 16 5.34 -19.68 25.84
CA VAL A 16 4.31 -20.10 24.86
C VAL A 16 3.33 -18.95 24.60
N GLY A 17 2.88 -18.25 25.65
CA GLY A 17 1.98 -17.12 25.55
C GLY A 17 2.55 -15.97 24.71
N PHE A 18 3.82 -15.63 24.88
CA PHE A 18 4.51 -14.64 24.04
C PHE A 18 4.55 -15.06 22.57
N SER A 19 4.73 -16.35 22.30
CA SER A 19 4.75 -16.87 20.93
C SER A 19 3.38 -16.74 20.27
N VAL A 20 2.28 -17.02 21.00
CA VAL A 20 0.91 -16.86 20.50
C VAL A 20 0.55 -15.41 20.22
N ASP A 21 0.85 -14.50 21.15
CA ASP A 21 0.61 -13.05 20.96
C ASP A 21 1.46 -12.52 19.79
N TYR A 22 2.70 -13.00 19.63
CA TYR A 22 3.55 -12.65 18.49
C TYR A 22 2.98 -13.16 17.16
N THR A 23 2.59 -14.45 17.07
CA THR A 23 1.98 -15.00 15.86
C THR A 23 0.71 -14.24 15.50
N SER A 24 -0.11 -13.91 16.49
CA SER A 24 -1.33 -13.11 16.28
C SER A 24 -1.00 -11.71 15.75
N ALA A 25 0.02 -11.05 16.31
CA ALA A 25 0.48 -9.75 15.83
C ALA A 25 1.05 -9.79 14.39
N VAL A 26 1.76 -10.87 14.03
CA VAL A 26 2.26 -11.07 12.67
C VAL A 26 1.11 -11.30 11.69
N THR A 27 0.12 -12.11 12.05
CA THR A 27 -1.08 -12.32 11.22
C THR A 27 -1.85 -11.02 11.03
N THR A 28 -2.13 -10.28 12.11
CA THR A 28 -2.78 -8.97 12.03
C THR A 28 -1.99 -7.98 11.17
N ARG A 29 -0.65 -7.97 11.27
CA ARG A 29 0.19 -7.15 10.40
C ARG A 29 0.03 -7.54 8.93
N SER A 30 -0.01 -8.83 8.63
CA SER A 30 -0.17 -9.34 7.27
C SER A 30 -1.52 -8.93 6.69
N ASP A 31 -2.60 -9.09 7.45
CA ASP A 31 -3.95 -8.72 7.03
C ASP A 31 -4.06 -7.20 6.81
N MET A 32 -3.53 -6.40 7.74
CA MET A 32 -3.47 -4.95 7.62
C MET A 32 -2.65 -4.50 6.40
N GLN A 33 -1.52 -5.17 6.10
CA GLN A 33 -0.69 -4.81 4.96
C GLN A 33 -1.43 -5.10 3.64
N ASN A 34 -2.08 -6.26 3.53
CA ASN A 34 -2.88 -6.61 2.37
C ASN A 34 -4.04 -5.63 2.16
N ALA A 35 -4.74 -5.28 3.25
CA ALA A 35 -5.80 -4.28 3.22
C ALA A 35 -5.30 -2.89 2.79
N LEU A 36 -4.14 -2.47 3.29
CA LEU A 36 -3.55 -1.17 2.96
C LEU A 36 -3.06 -1.13 1.49
N ASP A 37 -2.49 -2.22 1.00
CA ASP A 37 -2.03 -2.37 -0.38
C ASP A 37 -3.22 -2.31 -1.36
N ALA A 38 -4.30 -3.03 -1.07
CA ALA A 38 -5.54 -2.96 -1.85
C ALA A 38 -6.15 -1.55 -1.82
N ALA A 39 -6.17 -0.92 -0.65
CA ALA A 39 -6.72 0.42 -0.48
C ALA A 39 -5.92 1.48 -1.27
N ILE A 40 -4.59 1.46 -1.16
CA ILE A 40 -3.73 2.45 -1.84
C ILE A 40 -3.77 2.28 -3.37
N ILE A 41 -3.91 1.05 -3.87
CA ILE A 41 -4.09 0.79 -5.31
C ILE A 41 -5.44 1.36 -5.75
N SER A 42 -6.52 1.15 -5.00
CA SER A 42 -7.85 1.63 -5.38
C SER A 42 -7.90 3.16 -5.55
N ILE A 43 -7.21 3.93 -4.68
CA ILE A 43 -7.17 5.40 -4.80
C ILE A 43 -6.36 5.91 -5.99
N THR A 44 -5.55 5.06 -6.65
CA THR A 44 -4.87 5.45 -7.91
C THR A 44 -5.80 5.48 -9.12
N THR A 45 -6.98 4.88 -8.99
CA THR A 45 -8.04 4.90 -10.01
C THR A 45 -8.88 6.18 -9.96
N LEU A 46 -8.86 6.90 -8.83
CA LEU A 46 -9.57 8.17 -8.68
C LEU A 46 -9.01 9.23 -9.63
N PRO A 47 -9.88 10.14 -10.15
CA PRO A 47 -9.46 11.28 -10.95
C PRO A 47 -8.31 12.09 -10.30
N THR A 48 -7.50 12.73 -11.14
CA THR A 48 -6.44 13.65 -10.68
C THR A 48 -7.01 14.92 -10.04
N THR A 49 -8.27 15.26 -10.35
CA THR A 49 -9.01 16.39 -9.78
C THR A 49 -9.59 16.09 -8.39
N THR A 50 -9.56 14.84 -7.94
CA THR A 50 -10.07 14.46 -6.61
C THR A 50 -9.21 15.11 -5.52
N SER A 51 -9.88 15.80 -4.59
CA SER A 51 -9.22 16.46 -3.46
C SER A 51 -8.47 15.46 -2.58
N LEU A 52 -7.42 15.91 -1.89
CA LEU A 52 -6.68 15.07 -0.94
C LEU A 52 -7.60 14.50 0.16
N ALA A 53 -8.56 15.29 0.63
CA ALA A 53 -9.50 14.89 1.68
C ALA A 53 -10.43 13.77 1.22
N ASP A 54 -10.95 13.84 -0.02
CA ASP A 54 -11.80 12.78 -0.56
C ASP A 54 -11.00 11.51 -0.86
N ARG A 55 -9.75 11.67 -1.31
CA ARG A 55 -8.82 10.55 -1.52
C ARG A 55 -8.49 9.84 -0.21
N GLN A 56 -8.30 10.59 0.87
CA GLN A 56 -8.11 10.06 2.23
C GLN A 56 -9.35 9.30 2.71
N LYS A 57 -10.56 9.82 2.47
CA LYS A 57 -11.81 9.11 2.80
C LYS A 57 -11.94 7.81 2.02
N ALA A 58 -11.67 7.84 0.71
CA ALA A 58 -11.71 6.66 -0.14
C ALA A 58 -10.67 5.61 0.29
N LEU A 59 -9.45 6.03 0.67
CA LEU A 59 -8.44 5.15 1.25
C LEU A 59 -8.96 4.47 2.51
N GLN A 60 -9.51 5.22 3.46
CA GLN A 60 -10.02 4.66 4.70
C GLN A 60 -11.20 3.71 4.46
N GLN A 61 -12.10 4.05 3.54
CA GLN A 61 -13.23 3.19 3.16
C GLN A 61 -12.76 1.88 2.53
N ALA A 62 -11.83 1.94 1.58
CA ALA A 62 -11.26 0.76 0.96
C ALA A 62 -10.47 -0.09 1.98
N TYR A 63 -9.74 0.55 2.89
CA TYR A 63 -9.00 -0.13 3.95
C TYR A 63 -9.93 -0.90 4.89
N ALA A 64 -11.00 -0.26 5.37
CA ALA A 64 -12.01 -0.89 6.21
C ALA A 64 -12.77 -2.01 5.47
N ALA A 65 -13.07 -1.83 4.18
CA ALA A 65 -13.71 -2.85 3.36
C ALA A 65 -12.85 -4.11 3.15
N ASN A 66 -11.52 -3.97 3.21
CA ASN A 66 -10.58 -5.10 3.14
C ASN A 66 -10.18 -5.62 4.52
N SER A 67 -11.02 -5.43 5.55
CA SER A 67 -10.76 -5.88 6.92
C SER A 67 -9.52 -5.26 7.60
N GLY A 68 -9.08 -4.10 7.12
CA GLY A 68 -8.01 -3.33 7.74
C GLY A 68 -8.38 -2.86 9.15
N GLN A 69 -7.48 -3.07 10.12
CA GLN A 69 -7.64 -2.64 11.50
C GLN A 69 -7.03 -1.24 11.71
N GLY A 70 -7.69 -0.39 12.51
CA GLY A 70 -7.21 0.96 12.80
C GLY A 70 -7.48 1.98 11.69
N THR A 71 -6.72 3.08 11.72
CA THR A 71 -6.90 4.21 10.78
C THR A 71 -5.76 4.23 9.78
N ALA A 72 -6.10 4.20 8.50
CA ALA A 72 -5.18 4.39 7.40
C ALA A 72 -5.07 5.88 7.06
N THR A 73 -3.84 6.39 7.00
CA THR A 73 -3.52 7.79 6.73
C THR A 73 -2.66 7.88 5.49
N LEU A 74 -3.10 8.69 4.53
CA LEU A 74 -2.33 9.05 3.35
C LEU A 74 -1.27 10.08 3.76
N THR A 75 -0.01 9.66 3.71
CA THR A 75 1.14 10.45 4.16
C THR A 75 1.75 11.32 3.06
N SER A 76 1.66 10.87 1.80
CA SER A 76 2.18 11.62 0.66
C SER A 76 1.35 11.34 -0.58
N VAL A 77 1.10 12.40 -1.34
CA VAL A 77 0.56 12.37 -2.69
C VAL A 77 1.41 13.28 -3.54
N ASN A 78 2.07 12.71 -4.55
CA ASN A 78 2.82 13.47 -5.53
C ASN A 78 2.29 13.08 -6.91
N VAL A 79 1.75 14.04 -7.65
CA VAL A 79 1.36 13.86 -9.05
C VAL A 79 2.19 14.85 -9.85
N ASP A 80 3.05 14.34 -10.73
CA ASP A 80 3.88 15.17 -11.58
C ASP A 80 3.10 15.73 -12.79
N SER A 81 3.72 16.68 -13.47
CA SER A 81 3.15 17.31 -14.68
C SER A 81 3.04 16.36 -15.87
N PHE A 82 3.75 15.23 -15.84
CA PHE A 82 3.77 14.21 -16.89
C PHE A 82 2.73 13.10 -16.62
N GLY A 83 2.02 13.14 -15.50
CA GLY A 83 1.00 12.18 -15.10
C GLY A 83 1.52 10.98 -14.31
N ALA A 84 2.79 10.96 -13.91
CA ALA A 84 3.27 9.98 -12.94
C ALA A 84 2.74 10.36 -11.56
N ALA A 85 2.21 9.38 -10.82
CA ALA A 85 1.66 9.62 -9.50
C ALA A 85 2.27 8.65 -8.49
N THR A 86 2.73 9.17 -7.36
CA THR A 86 3.22 8.39 -6.22
C THR A 86 2.33 8.67 -5.02
N PHE A 87 1.84 7.60 -4.40
CA PHE A 87 1.00 7.65 -3.21
C PHE A 87 1.67 6.84 -2.11
N THR A 88 1.69 7.36 -0.89
CA THR A 88 2.22 6.65 0.28
C THR A 88 1.21 6.72 1.42
N ALA A 89 0.82 5.58 1.96
CA ALA A 89 -0.11 5.46 3.08
C ALA A 89 0.49 4.64 4.22
N LYS A 90 0.01 4.89 5.45
CA LYS A 90 0.37 4.14 6.65
C LYS A 90 -0.87 3.85 7.48
N ALA A 91 -0.91 2.70 8.14
CA ALA A 91 -1.92 2.40 9.15
C ALA A 91 -1.25 1.87 10.42
N SER A 92 -1.85 2.17 11.56
CA SER A 92 -1.37 1.69 12.86
C SER A 92 -2.55 1.22 13.69
N TYR A 93 -2.36 0.09 14.37
CA TYR A 93 -3.36 -0.48 15.26
C TYR A 93 -2.71 -0.98 16.57
N PRO A 94 -3.20 -0.52 17.74
CA PRO A 94 -2.81 -1.08 19.03
C PRO A 94 -3.50 -2.44 19.23
N MET A 95 -2.81 -3.53 18.90
CA MET A 95 -3.35 -4.87 19.08
C MET A 95 -3.32 -5.26 20.57
N PRO A 96 -4.46 -5.64 21.18
CA PRO A 96 -4.48 -6.16 22.55
C PRO A 96 -3.70 -7.47 22.64
N THR A 97 -2.85 -7.60 23.67
CA THR A 97 -2.16 -8.85 24.00
C THR A 97 -2.94 -9.60 25.07
N ASN A 98 -2.95 -10.94 25.04
CA ASN A 98 -3.61 -11.74 26.07
C ASN A 98 -2.62 -12.29 27.09
N PHE A 99 -1.45 -12.75 26.64
CA PHE A 99 -0.44 -13.38 27.49
C PHE A 99 0.67 -12.41 27.90
N MET A 100 1.01 -11.42 27.06
CA MET A 100 1.98 -10.38 27.41
C MET A 100 1.50 -9.45 28.53
N GLN A 101 0.21 -9.50 28.88
CA GLN A 101 -0.34 -8.81 30.07
C GLN A 101 0.31 -9.29 31.36
N ILE A 102 0.77 -10.56 31.42
CA ILE A 102 1.52 -11.11 32.56
C ILE A 102 2.83 -10.33 32.79
N ALA A 103 3.40 -9.77 31.73
CA ALA A 103 4.60 -8.92 31.76
C ALA A 103 4.27 -7.41 31.73
N ARG A 104 3.01 -7.01 32.00
CA ARG A 104 2.50 -5.63 31.94
C ARG A 104 2.54 -4.96 30.55
N ILE A 105 2.66 -5.74 29.49
CA ILE A 105 2.55 -5.25 28.11
C ILE A 105 1.12 -5.56 27.66
N ASN A 106 0.25 -4.56 27.65
CA ASN A 106 -1.18 -4.72 27.37
C ASN A 106 -1.52 -4.59 25.87
N THR A 107 -0.65 -3.95 25.09
CA THR A 107 -0.83 -3.79 23.65
C THR A 107 0.51 -3.84 22.92
N VAL A 108 0.47 -4.30 21.67
CA VAL A 108 1.59 -4.22 20.72
C VAL A 108 1.14 -3.33 19.57
N GLN A 109 1.95 -2.31 19.24
CA GLN A 109 1.69 -1.44 18.09
C GLN A 109 2.03 -2.19 16.81
N VAL A 110 1.02 -2.45 15.98
CA VAL A 110 1.18 -3.02 14.65
C VAL A 110 1.08 -1.90 13.63
N GLY A 111 2.19 -1.60 12.96
CA GLY A 111 2.27 -0.61 11.91
C GLY A 111 2.50 -1.23 10.54
N VAL A 112 1.77 -0.73 9.54
CA VAL A 112 1.94 -1.09 8.12
C VAL A 112 2.10 0.16 7.27
N GLY A 113 2.81 0.01 6.15
CA GLY A 113 3.09 1.10 5.24
C GLY A 113 3.10 0.60 3.81
N SER A 114 2.49 1.36 2.91
CA SER A 114 2.42 1.02 1.49
C SER A 114 2.73 2.24 0.64
N ALA A 115 3.40 2.00 -0.49
CA ALA A 115 3.70 3.02 -1.48
C ALA A 115 3.43 2.47 -2.88
N VAL A 116 2.67 3.22 -3.67
CA VAL A 116 2.34 2.86 -5.05
C VAL A 116 2.77 3.97 -5.99
N ARG A 117 3.36 3.56 -7.12
CA ARG A 117 3.72 4.43 -8.23
C ARG A 117 2.91 4.06 -9.47
N LYS A 118 2.12 5.00 -9.96
CA LYS A 118 1.46 4.95 -11.27
C LYS A 118 2.38 5.61 -12.30
N THR A 119 2.80 4.86 -13.30
CA THR A 119 3.57 5.41 -14.42
C THR A 119 2.67 6.25 -15.32
N PRO A 120 3.21 7.30 -15.95
CA PRO A 120 2.44 8.12 -16.88
C PRO A 120 1.98 7.27 -18.07
N ALA A 121 0.72 7.45 -18.46
CA ALA A 121 0.18 6.85 -19.67
C ALA A 121 0.29 7.86 -20.83
N LEU A 122 0.52 7.37 -22.05
CA LEU A 122 0.46 8.24 -23.23
C LEU A 122 -0.99 8.69 -23.44
N VAL A 123 -1.28 9.96 -23.13
CA VAL A 123 -2.64 10.52 -23.23
C VAL A 123 -2.94 10.99 -24.65
N GLN A 124 -2.00 11.67 -25.31
CA GLN A 124 -2.16 12.17 -26.67
C GLN A 124 -0.79 12.34 -27.34
N SER A 125 -0.66 11.88 -28.59
CA SER A 125 0.44 12.23 -29.47
C SER A 125 -0.08 13.02 -30.65
N THR A 126 0.43 14.24 -30.86
CA THR A 126 0.01 15.10 -31.98
C THR A 126 1.13 15.19 -33.00
N PHE A 127 0.87 14.70 -34.21
CA PHE A 127 1.80 14.81 -35.33
C PHE A 127 1.32 15.89 -36.30
N ARG A 128 2.10 16.98 -36.44
CA ARG A 128 1.80 18.06 -37.40
C ARG A 128 2.74 17.95 -38.59
N VAL A 129 2.24 17.34 -39.66
CA VAL A 129 2.96 17.26 -40.94
C VAL A 129 2.60 18.47 -41.77
N THR A 130 3.52 19.44 -41.87
CA THR A 130 3.27 20.74 -42.52
C THR A 130 3.48 20.71 -44.03
N LYS A 131 4.35 19.84 -44.55
CA LYS A 131 4.55 19.60 -45.98
C LYS A 131 5.26 18.28 -46.22
N VAL A 132 4.81 17.52 -47.22
CA VAL A 132 5.53 16.35 -47.77
C VAL A 132 5.55 16.55 -49.29
N SER A 133 6.74 16.71 -49.90
CA SER A 133 6.85 16.95 -51.34
C SER A 133 8.09 16.32 -51.96
N GLY A 134 7.95 15.77 -53.17
CA GLY A 134 9.04 15.27 -54.01
C GLY A 134 8.55 14.91 -55.43
N TYR A 135 9.49 14.71 -56.37
CA TYR A 135 9.22 14.44 -57.80
C TYR A 135 8.61 13.04 -58.10
N TRP A 136 8.54 12.16 -57.11
CA TRP A 136 8.00 10.78 -57.19
C TRP A 136 7.28 10.40 -55.88
N ALA A 137 6.63 9.23 -55.84
CA ALA A 137 5.91 8.72 -54.68
C ALA A 137 6.75 8.74 -53.39
N LYS A 138 6.14 9.19 -52.29
CA LYS A 138 6.73 9.24 -50.94
C LYS A 138 5.85 8.47 -49.97
N THR A 139 6.45 7.54 -49.23
CA THR A 139 5.80 6.85 -48.11
C THR A 139 6.32 7.45 -46.81
N MET A 140 5.41 7.88 -45.94
CA MET A 140 5.73 8.22 -44.57
C MET A 140 5.15 7.15 -43.65
N THR A 141 6.02 6.54 -42.85
CA THR A 141 5.60 5.59 -41.83
C THR A 141 5.91 6.14 -40.46
N LEU A 142 4.94 6.01 -39.57
CA LEU A 142 5.01 6.50 -38.21
C LEU A 142 4.81 5.31 -37.27
N TYR A 143 5.78 5.09 -36.39
CA TYR A 143 5.75 4.01 -35.42
C TYR A 143 5.73 4.59 -34.01
N GLY A 144 5.07 3.90 -33.09
CA GLY A 144 5.11 4.19 -31.66
C GLY A 144 5.56 2.96 -30.89
N THR A 145 6.54 3.13 -29.99
CA THR A 145 6.99 2.08 -29.06
C THR A 145 6.39 2.26 -27.69
N LYS A 146 6.33 1.17 -26.90
CA LYS A 146 5.98 1.28 -25.48
C LYS A 146 7.09 1.99 -24.72
N PHE A 147 6.75 2.57 -23.57
CA PHE A 147 7.73 3.16 -22.67
C PHE A 147 8.75 2.11 -22.22
N GLY A 148 10.02 2.27 -22.62
CA GLY A 148 11.11 1.35 -22.31
C GLY A 148 11.49 0.39 -23.44
N ASP A 149 10.71 0.31 -24.52
CA ASP A 149 11.08 -0.50 -25.69
C ASP A 149 12.03 0.28 -26.61
N THR A 150 13.14 -0.37 -26.96
CA THR A 150 14.19 0.18 -27.84
C THR A 150 13.99 -0.12 -29.32
N VAL A 151 12.98 -0.92 -29.67
CA VAL A 151 12.69 -1.33 -31.06
C VAL A 151 11.21 -1.10 -31.38
N ALA A 152 10.96 -0.50 -32.55
CA ALA A 152 9.65 -0.12 -33.09
C ALA A 152 9.01 -1.19 -33.97
#